data_AF-C4J7S2-F1
#
_entry.id   AF-C4J7S2-F1
#
_cell.length_a   1.000
_cell.length_b   1.000
_cell.length_c   1.000
_cell.angle_alpha   90.00
_cell.angle_beta   90.00
_cell.angle_gamma   90.00
#
_symmetry.space_group_name_H-M   'P 1'
#
loop_
_entity.id
_entity.type
_entity.pdbx_description
1 polymer ?
#
loop_
_entity_poly.entity_id
_entity_poly.type
_entity_poly.pdbx_seq_one_letter_code
_entity_poly.pdbx_strand_id
1 'polypeptide(L)'
;MIEGNDPVTGHIISTTIGGKNGEPKKTISYMAERVVGTGSFGIVFQAKCLETGETVAIKKVLQDKRYKNRELQIMRSMDHCNAVSLKHCFFSTTSRDELFLNLVMEFVPESLHRVLKHYSNMNQRMPLIYVKLYIW
;
A
#
# COMPACT_ATOMS: atom_id res chain seq x y z
N MET A 1 -24.61 -14.97 -5.40
CA MET A 1 -23.45 -15.88 -5.24
C MET A 1 -22.21 -15.00 -5.28
N ILE A 2 -21.52 -14.84 -4.15
CA ILE A 2 -20.45 -13.84 -3.97
C ILE A 2 -19.14 -14.48 -4.46
N GLU A 3 -18.73 -14.19 -5.69
CA GLU A 3 -17.36 -14.47 -6.16
C GLU A 3 -16.49 -13.26 -5.83
N GLY A 4 -15.91 -13.27 -4.64
CA GLY A 4 -15.12 -12.16 -4.12
C GLY A 4 -14.04 -12.65 -3.17
N ASN A 5 -13.08 -13.44 -3.67
CA ASN A 5 -11.75 -13.56 -3.09
C ASN A 5 -10.85 -14.37 -4.03
N ASP A 6 -10.21 -13.73 -5.01
CA ASP A 6 -8.97 -14.30 -5.51
C ASP A 6 -8.00 -14.32 -4.33
N PRO A 7 -7.38 -15.45 -3.97
CA PRO A 7 -6.49 -15.52 -2.82
C PRO A 7 -5.25 -14.68 -3.14
N VAL A 8 -5.26 -13.40 -2.78
CA VAL A 8 -4.20 -12.44 -3.14
C VAL A 8 -2.80 -12.92 -2.71
N THR A 9 -2.71 -13.74 -1.66
CA THR A 9 -1.46 -14.31 -1.15
C THR A 9 -0.77 -15.22 -2.16
N GLY A 10 0.50 -14.92 -2.46
CA GLY A 10 1.34 -15.68 -3.37
C GLY A 10 1.25 -15.24 -4.84
N HIS A 11 0.29 -14.39 -5.19
CA HIS A 11 0.21 -13.84 -6.56
C HIS A 11 1.36 -12.86 -6.82
N ILE A 12 1.99 -13.04 -7.98
CA ILE A 12 3.01 -12.13 -8.50
C ILE A 12 2.33 -11.09 -9.38
N ILE A 13 2.54 -9.83 -9.05
CA ILE A 13 2.06 -8.67 -9.81
C ILE A 13 3.26 -8.06 -10.50
N SER A 14 3.41 -8.30 -11.79
CA SER A 14 4.46 -7.68 -12.62
C SER A 14 3.92 -6.44 -13.32
N THR A 15 4.64 -5.34 -13.21
CA THR A 15 4.31 -4.07 -13.85
C THR A 15 5.52 -3.45 -14.51
N THR A 16 5.32 -2.77 -15.63
CA THR A 16 6.37 -2.02 -16.31
C THR A 16 6.33 -0.57 -15.87
N ILE A 17 7.39 -0.12 -15.25
CA ILE A 17 7.57 1.28 -14.84
C ILE A 17 8.37 2.00 -15.92
N GLY A 18 7.84 3.13 -16.39
CA GLY A 18 8.56 4.01 -17.29
C GLY A 18 9.81 4.57 -16.61
N GLY A 19 10.96 4.49 -17.26
CA GLY A 19 12.17 5.15 -16.79
C GLY A 19 11.98 6.67 -16.75
N LYS A 20 12.48 7.33 -15.72
CA LYS A 20 12.59 8.80 -15.70
C LYS A 20 13.73 9.20 -16.64
N ASN A 21 13.60 10.34 -17.32
CA ASN A 21 14.68 10.98 -18.09
C ASN A 21 15.36 10.10 -19.17
N GLY A 22 14.60 9.24 -19.86
CA GLY A 22 15.11 8.42 -20.96
C GLY A 22 15.71 7.08 -20.55
N GLU A 23 15.65 6.71 -19.27
CA GLU A 23 15.99 5.34 -18.85
C GLU A 23 15.08 4.29 -19.50
N PRO A 24 15.60 3.09 -19.79
CA PRO A 24 14.78 2.00 -20.30
C PRO A 24 13.67 1.65 -19.30
N LYS A 25 12.52 1.24 -19.85
CA LYS A 25 11.41 0.71 -19.05
C LYS A 25 11.92 -0.47 -18.22
N LYS A 26 11.63 -0.46 -16.91
CA LYS A 26 12.00 -1.52 -15.99
C LYS A 26 10.75 -2.31 -15.60
N THR A 27 10.82 -3.62 -15.68
CA THR A 27 9.79 -4.49 -15.10
C THR A 27 10.08 -4.65 -13.62
N ILE A 28 9.08 -4.42 -12.78
CA ILE A 28 9.12 -4.64 -11.34
C ILE A 28 8.01 -5.62 -10.98
N SER A 29 8.30 -6.55 -10.09
CA SER A 29 7.43 -7.65 -9.70
C SER A 29 7.23 -7.64 -8.19
N TYR A 30 5.97 -7.73 -7.77
CA TYR A 30 5.60 -7.75 -6.36
C TYR A 30 4.92 -9.08 -6.03
N MET A 31 5.43 -9.80 -5.04
CA MET A 31 4.75 -10.95 -4.47
C MET A 31 3.85 -10.47 -3.33
N ALA A 32 2.53 -10.57 -3.50
CA ALA A 32 1.60 -10.22 -2.45
C ALA A 32 1.64 -11.28 -1.34
N GLU A 33 1.82 -10.84 -0.10
CA GLU A 33 2.01 -11.73 1.05
C GLU A 33 0.70 -11.90 1.83
N ARG A 34 0.05 -10.79 2.17
CA ARG A 34 -1.20 -10.80 2.95
C ARG A 34 -1.98 -9.51 2.81
N VAL A 35 -3.29 -9.59 2.99
CA VAL A 35 -4.14 -8.40 3.19
C VAL A 35 -3.86 -7.81 4.58
N VAL A 36 -3.59 -6.50 4.63
CA VAL A 36 -3.31 -5.75 5.87
C VAL A 36 -4.35 -4.68 6.17
N GLY A 37 -5.21 -4.36 5.22
CA GLY A 37 -6.31 -3.43 5.43
C GLY A 37 -7.42 -3.60 4.40
N THR A 38 -8.66 -3.44 4.85
CA THR A 38 -9.85 -3.35 4.00
C THR A 38 -10.59 -2.08 4.36
N GLY A 39 -11.00 -1.33 3.35
CA GLY A 39 -11.73 -0.07 3.53
C GLY A 39 -12.74 0.14 2.43
N SER A 40 -13.53 1.21 2.56
CA SER A 40 -14.56 1.58 1.59
C SER A 40 -14.03 1.77 0.17
N PHE A 41 -12.78 2.22 0.03
CA PHE A 41 -12.17 2.55 -1.26
C PHE A 41 -11.36 1.40 -1.87
N GLY A 42 -11.20 0.28 -1.16
CA GLY A 42 -10.47 -0.88 -1.67
C GLY A 42 -9.69 -1.63 -0.61
N ILE A 43 -8.65 -2.33 -1.07
CA ILE A 43 -7.86 -3.23 -0.25
C ILE A 43 -6.39 -2.78 -0.20
N VAL A 44 -5.75 -3.04 0.93
CA VAL A 44 -4.31 -2.85 1.11
C VAL A 44 -3.70 -4.20 1.43
N PHE A 45 -2.67 -4.58 0.68
CA PHE A 45 -1.90 -5.78 0.96
C PHE A 45 -0.43 -5.44 1.16
N GLN A 46 0.21 -6.17 2.06
CA GLN A 46 1.65 -6.24 2.16
C GLN A 46 2.17 -7.08 1.00
N ALA A 47 3.22 -6.61 0.36
CA ALA A 47 3.90 -7.32 -0.71
C ALA A 47 5.41 -7.18 -0.58
N LYS A 48 6.15 -8.07 -1.23
CA LYS A 48 7.61 -8.00 -1.36
C LYS A 48 7.97 -7.67 -2.81
N CYS A 49 8.72 -6.58 -2.99
CA CYS A 49 9.38 -6.28 -4.26
C CYS A 49 10.46 -7.33 -4.52
N LEU A 50 10.37 -8.06 -5.64
CA LEU A 50 11.27 -9.18 -5.92
C LEU A 50 12.65 -8.70 -6.37
N GLU A 51 12.72 -7.54 -7.00
CA GLU A 51 13.96 -6.95 -7.51
C GLU A 51 14.82 -6.32 -6.41
N THR A 52 14.20 -5.76 -5.37
CA THR A 52 14.91 -5.09 -4.27
C THR A 52 14.86 -5.86 -2.95
N GLY A 53 13.98 -6.85 -2.82
CA GLY A 53 13.68 -7.55 -1.58
C GLY A 53 12.88 -6.72 -0.57
N GLU A 54 12.54 -5.47 -0.90
CA GLU A 54 11.87 -4.53 0.00
C GLU A 54 10.39 -4.92 0.25
N THR A 55 9.94 -4.84 1.51
CA THR A 55 8.53 -4.95 1.85
C THR A 55 7.79 -3.62 1.60
N VAL A 56 6.67 -3.69 0.90
CA VAL A 56 5.85 -2.54 0.48
C VAL A 56 4.38 -2.76 0.84
N ALA A 57 3.63 -1.66 0.96
CA ALA A 57 2.18 -1.68 1.03
C ALA A 57 1.61 -1.33 -0.35
N ILE A 58 0.72 -2.17 -0.89
CA ILE A 58 0.03 -1.88 -2.15
C ILE A 58 -1.45 -1.65 -1.87
N LYS A 59 -1.90 -0.42 -2.09
CA LYS A 59 -3.32 -0.05 -2.01
C LYS A 59 -3.93 -0.17 -3.40
N LYS A 60 -4.84 -1.12 -3.58
CA LYS A 60 -5.59 -1.36 -4.82
C LYS A 60 -6.97 -0.72 -4.71
N VAL A 61 -7.21 0.27 -5.57
CA VAL A 61 -8.41 1.12 -5.58
C VAL A 61 -9.12 0.96 -6.92
N LEU A 62 -10.44 0.75 -6.90
CA LEU A 62 -11.23 0.75 -8.13
C LEU A 62 -11.22 2.15 -8.74
N GLN A 63 -10.84 2.25 -10.01
CA GLN A 63 -10.67 3.52 -10.69
C GLN A 63 -11.88 3.83 -11.58
N ASP A 64 -12.63 4.88 -11.23
CA ASP A 64 -13.57 5.49 -12.18
C ASP A 64 -12.76 6.30 -13.23
N LYS A 65 -12.90 5.93 -14.50
CA LYS A 65 -12.21 6.57 -15.64
C LYS A 65 -12.54 8.05 -15.79
N ARG A 66 -13.66 8.52 -15.23
CA ARG A 66 -14.11 9.92 -15.31
C ARG A 66 -13.41 10.84 -14.32
N TYR A 67 -12.78 10.29 -13.28
CA TYR A 67 -12.21 11.08 -12.19
C TYR A 67 -10.72 10.80 -12.01
N LYS A 68 -9.96 11.86 -11.74
CA LYS A 68 -8.57 11.72 -11.29
C LYS A 68 -8.57 11.33 -9.82
N ASN A 69 -7.68 10.41 -9.45
CA ASN A 69 -7.49 10.02 -8.07
C ASN A 69 -6.71 11.12 -7.32
N ARG A 70 -7.38 11.84 -6.40
CA ARG A 70 -6.77 12.93 -5.62
C ARG A 70 -5.68 12.44 -4.67
N GLU A 71 -5.80 11.23 -4.13
CA GLU A 71 -4.80 10.63 -3.24
C GLU A 71 -3.47 10.45 -3.98
N LEU A 72 -3.47 9.93 -5.22
CA LEU A 72 -2.28 9.84 -6.05
C LEU A 72 -1.63 11.21 -6.29
N GLN A 73 -2.44 12.25 -6.54
CA GLN A 73 -1.92 13.61 -6.75
C GLN A 73 -1.23 14.15 -5.49
N ILE A 74 -1.85 13.98 -4.32
CA ILE A 74 -1.30 14.42 -3.03
C ILE A 74 -0.01 13.66 -2.72
N MET A 75 -0.02 12.33 -2.86
CA MET A 75 1.15 11.51 -2.56
C MET A 75 2.35 11.82 -3.47
N ARG A 76 2.12 12.21 -4.73
CA ARG A 76 3.19 12.66 -5.63
C ARG A 76 3.84 13.98 -5.20
N SER A 77 3.13 14.82 -4.47
CA SER A 77 3.64 16.09 -3.93
C SER A 77 4.19 15.99 -2.51
N MET A 78 4.13 14.81 -1.90
CA MET A 78 4.50 14.59 -0.51
C MET A 78 5.85 13.88 -0.42
N ASP A 79 6.83 14.56 0.16
CA ASP A 79 8.17 14.05 0.45
C ASP A 79 8.59 14.53 1.84
N HIS A 80 8.40 13.68 2.85
CA HIS A 80 8.63 14.03 4.26
C HIS A 80 8.88 12.77 5.10
N CYS A 81 9.83 12.80 6.03
CA CYS A 81 10.22 11.63 6.83
C CYS A 81 9.10 11.06 7.73
N ASN A 82 8.17 11.90 8.20
CA ASN A 82 7.01 11.46 9.00
C ASN A 82 5.77 11.12 8.13
N ALA A 83 5.90 11.08 6.80
CA ALA A 83 4.80 10.75 5.90
C ALA A 83 5.18 9.57 5.00
N VAL A 84 4.25 8.62 4.85
CA VAL A 84 4.46 7.44 4.00
C VAL A 84 4.67 7.87 2.55
N SER A 85 5.79 7.43 1.98
CA SER A 85 6.17 7.80 0.63
C SER A 85 5.52 6.92 -0.43
N LEU A 86 5.11 7.53 -1.55
CA LEU A 86 4.73 6.82 -2.76
C LEU A 86 5.99 6.42 -3.52
N LYS A 87 6.20 5.12 -3.69
CA LYS A 87 7.33 4.58 -4.46
C LYS A 87 6.97 4.53 -5.94
N HIS A 88 5.84 3.87 -6.24
CA HIS A 88 5.37 3.63 -7.60
C HIS A 88 3.86 3.62 -7.67
N CYS A 89 3.30 3.77 -8.87
CA CYS A 89 1.89 3.52 -9.11
C CYS A 89 1.69 2.87 -10.48
N PHE A 90 0.72 1.98 -10.61
CA PHE A 90 0.39 1.32 -11.87
C PHE A 90 -1.09 0.97 -11.94
N PHE A 91 -1.58 0.83 -13.16
CA PHE A 91 -2.93 0.35 -13.41
C PHE A 91 -2.94 -1.14 -13.65
N SER A 92 -4.00 -1.81 -13.21
CA SER A 92 -4.26 -3.21 -13.50
C SER A 92 -5.72 -3.38 -13.89
N THR A 93 -6.00 -4.24 -14.85
CA THR A 93 -7.37 -4.55 -15.27
C THR A 93 -7.71 -5.97 -14.86
N THR A 94 -8.93 -6.20 -14.36
CA THR A 94 -9.41 -7.57 -14.05
C THR A 94 -9.94 -8.25 -15.31
N SER A 95 -10.24 -9.54 -15.20
CA SER A 95 -10.95 -10.30 -16.26
C SER A 95 -12.33 -9.72 -16.60
N ARG A 96 -12.91 -8.88 -15.74
CA ARG A 96 -14.20 -8.21 -15.92
C ARG A 96 -14.07 -6.79 -16.48
N ASP A 97 -12.90 -6.44 -17.03
CA ASP A 97 -12.55 -5.10 -17.54
C ASP A 97 -12.65 -3.97 -16.50
N GLU A 98 -12.57 -4.31 -15.22
CA GLU A 98 -12.53 -3.31 -14.16
C GLU A 98 -11.12 -2.76 -14.01
N LEU A 99 -10.99 -1.44 -14.10
CA LEU A 99 -9.72 -0.75 -13.97
C LEU A 99 -9.42 -0.46 -12.49
N PHE A 100 -8.25 -0.86 -12.03
CA PHE A 100 -7.75 -0.53 -10.70
C PHE A 100 -6.49 0.32 -10.78
N LEU A 101 -6.39 1.29 -9.87
CA LEU A 101 -5.15 2.00 -9.55
C LEU A 101 -4.49 1.32 -8.36
N ASN A 102 -3.22 0.96 -8.50
CA ASN A 102 -2.41 0.36 -7.45
C ASN A 102 -1.35 1.38 -7.02
N LEU A 103 -1.39 1.80 -5.75
CA LEU A 103 -0.42 2.69 -5.13
C LEU A 103 0.57 1.85 -4.33
N VAL A 104 1.84 1.82 -4.76
CA VAL A 104 2.93 1.14 -4.06
C VAL A 104 3.59 2.14 -3.12
N MET A 105 3.54 1.83 -1.83
CA MET A 105 3.93 2.71 -0.75
C MET A 105 4.93 2.01 0.18
N GLU A 106 5.64 2.78 0.98
CA GLU A 106 6.37 2.24 2.13
C GLU A 106 5.44 1.44 3.06
N PHE A 107 5.94 0.32 3.57
CA PHE A 107 5.21 -0.50 4.54
C PHE A 107 5.65 -0.15 5.97
N VAL A 108 4.70 0.31 6.78
CA VAL A 108 4.91 0.51 8.23
C VAL A 108 4.23 -0.66 8.97
N PRO A 109 4.97 -1.46 9.75
CA PRO A 109 4.46 -2.73 10.30
C PRO A 109 3.42 -2.56 11.42
N GLU A 110 3.49 -1.47 12.17
CA GLU A 110 2.63 -1.21 13.31
C GLU A 110 1.86 0.10 13.16
N SER A 111 0.67 0.15 13.73
CA SER A 111 -0.13 1.36 13.83
C SER A 111 -0.32 1.76 15.28
N LEU A 112 -0.47 3.06 15.54
CA LEU A 112 -0.76 3.55 16.88
C LEU A 112 -1.99 2.85 17.48
N HIS A 113 -3.01 2.55 16.67
CA HIS A 113 -4.18 1.80 17.10
C HIS A 113 -3.84 0.41 17.65
N ARG A 114 -2.98 -0.36 16.95
CA ARG A 114 -2.56 -1.70 17.43
C ARG A 114 -1.77 -1.60 18.72
N VAL A 115 -0.88 -0.62 18.83
CA VAL A 115 -0.09 -0.37 20.04
C VAL A 115 -0.99 -0.01 21.22
N LEU A 116 -1.94 0.93 21.04
CA LEU A 116 -2.89 1.31 22.09
C LEU A 116 -3.76 0.14 22.52
N LYS A 117 -4.26 -0.65 21.58
CA LYS A 117 -5.07 -1.85 21.87
C LYS A 117 -4.27 -2.89 22.65
N HIS A 118 -3.00 -3.10 22.32
CA HIS A 118 -2.12 -4.01 23.04
C HIS A 118 -1.99 -3.62 24.52
N TYR A 119 -1.66 -2.36 24.81
CA TYR A 119 -1.57 -1.86 26.20
C TYR A 119 -2.91 -1.94 26.93
N SER A 120 -4.01 -1.58 26.26
CA SER A 120 -5.36 -1.69 26.83
C SER A 120 -5.70 -3.13 27.20
N ASN A 121 -5.41 -4.11 26.35
CA ASN A 121 -5.69 -5.52 26.61
C ASN A 121 -4.87 -6.09 27.78
N MET A 122 -3.69 -5.54 28.02
CA MET A 122 -2.84 -5.89 29.16
C MET A 122 -3.22 -5.12 30.43
N ASN A 123 -4.23 -4.26 30.40
CA ASN A 123 -4.58 -3.33 31.48
C ASN A 123 -3.38 -2.47 31.92
N GLN A 124 -2.51 -2.11 30.99
CA GLN A 124 -1.35 -1.26 31.22
C GLN A 124 -1.50 0.09 30.51
N ARG A 125 -0.89 1.13 31.09
CA ARG A 125 -0.75 2.41 30.39
C ARG A 125 0.46 2.36 29.48
N MET A 126 0.33 2.98 28.31
CA MET A 126 1.45 3.19 27.42
C MET A 126 2.51 4.07 28.10
N PRO A 127 3.79 3.64 28.15
CA PRO A 127 4.87 4.45 28.69
C PRO A 127 4.96 5.83 28.05
N LEU A 128 5.17 6.88 28.86
CA LEU A 128 5.18 8.28 28.39
C LEU A 128 6.22 8.54 27.30
N ILE A 129 7.33 7.81 27.29
CA ILE A 129 8.35 7.92 26.24
C ILE A 129 7.80 7.57 24.86
N TYR A 130 6.97 6.52 24.76
CA TYR A 130 6.34 6.17 23.49
C TYR A 130 5.26 7.16 23.10
N VAL A 131 4.51 7.68 24.07
CA VAL A 131 3.52 8.74 23.79
C VAL A 131 4.20 9.97 23.16
N LYS A 132 5.37 10.37 23.66
CA LYS A 132 6.15 11.46 23.05
C LYS A 132 6.60 11.12 21.63
N LEU A 133 7.13 9.93 21.42
CA LEU A 133 7.59 9.47 20.10
C LEU A 133 6.49 9.44 19.02
N TYR A 134 5.22 9.22 19.39
CA TYR A 134 4.12 9.20 18.41
C TYR A 134 3.49 10.57 18.13
N ILE A 135 3.76 11.58 18.96
CA ILE A 135 3.17 12.93 18.83
C ILE A 135 4.15 13.90 18.15
N TRP A 136 5.45 13.68 18.29
CA TRP A 136 6.53 14.57 17.84
C TRP A 136 7.29 13.95 16.66
#